data_AF-A0A953PGD4-F1
#
_entry.id   AF-A0A953PGD4-F1
#
_cell.length_a   1.000
_cell.length_b   1.000
_cell.length_c   1.000
_cell.angle_alpha   90.00
_cell.angle_beta   90.00
_cell.angle_gamma   90.00
#
_symmetry.space_group_name_H-M   'P 1'
#
loop_
_entity.id
_entity.type
_entity.pdbx_description
1 polymer ?
#
loop_
_entity_poly.entity_id
_entity_poly.type
_entity_poly.pdbx_seq_one_letter_code
_entity_poly.pdbx_strand_id
1 'polypeptide(L)'
;MRAARVLIILLFVLCLGTAQETTTYIGHYLEPFPGPQVYKDPNSGTVFYVETDGRHVAAISGKGKLLWSKDPFKDAHLPFYRTEKPQIVYIGPAPKGVHPPGEESNKFVSIAFNSSQSGLLRMSNGDFEFLGQD
;
A
#
# COMPACT_ATOMS: atom_id res chain seq x y z
N MET A 1 63.46 -6.39 27.39
CA MET A 1 62.47 -5.28 27.47
C MET A 1 62.01 -4.68 26.13
N ARG A 2 62.62 -5.03 24.97
CA ARG A 2 62.22 -4.45 23.66
C ARG A 2 61.06 -5.19 22.97
N ALA A 3 60.97 -6.52 23.09
CA ALA A 3 59.93 -7.32 22.42
C ALA A 3 58.51 -7.09 22.98
N ALA A 4 58.36 -6.94 24.30
CA ALA A 4 57.06 -6.71 24.93
C ALA A 4 56.42 -5.36 24.53
N ARG A 5 57.23 -4.34 24.22
CA ARG A 5 56.74 -3.03 23.77
C ARG A 5 56.24 -3.06 22.32
N VAL A 6 56.86 -3.88 21.47
CA VAL A 6 56.42 -4.06 20.07
C VAL A 6 55.10 -4.82 20.01
N LEU A 7 54.90 -5.82 20.87
CA LEU A 7 53.67 -6.60 20.95
C LEU A 7 52.45 -5.75 21.36
N ILE A 8 52.64 -4.82 22.30
CA ILE A 8 51.57 -3.91 22.75
C ILE A 8 51.16 -2.95 21.63
N ILE A 9 52.12 -2.40 20.88
CA ILE A 9 51.83 -1.51 19.75
C ILE A 9 51.05 -2.26 18.66
N LEU A 10 51.41 -3.51 18.37
CA LEU A 10 50.72 -4.34 17.38
C LEU A 10 49.28 -4.68 17.80
N LEU A 11 49.04 -4.91 19.09
CA LEU A 11 47.70 -5.15 19.66
C LEU A 11 46.80 -3.91 19.58
N PHE A 12 47.33 -2.70 19.75
CA PHE A 12 46.54 -1.46 19.62
C PHE A 12 46.12 -1.15 18.18
N VAL A 13 46.93 -1.51 17.19
CA VAL A 13 46.62 -1.27 15.77
C VAL A 13 45.54 -2.23 15.25
N LEU A 14 45.44 -3.45 15.79
CA LEU A 14 44.41 -4.42 15.42
C LEU A 14 43.01 -4.07 15.97
N CYS A 15 42.91 -3.24 17.01
CA CYS A 15 41.63 -2.78 17.57
C CYS A 15 41.02 -1.56 16.86
N LEU A 16 41.72 -0.97 15.88
CA LEU A 16 41.24 0.15 15.07
C LEU A 16 40.50 -0.28 13.80
N GLY A 17 40.01 -1.53 13.76
CA GLY A 17 39.04 -1.97 12.76
C GLY A 17 37.79 -1.11 12.89
N THR A 18 37.70 -0.06 12.07
CA THR A 18 36.55 0.83 12.01
C THR A 18 35.32 0.00 11.69
N ALA A 19 34.44 -0.18 12.67
CA ALA A 19 33.06 -0.55 12.41
C ALA A 19 32.45 0.63 11.63
N GLN A 20 32.48 0.54 10.30
CA GLN A 20 31.82 1.52 9.46
C GLN A 20 30.32 1.31 9.67
N GLU A 21 29.68 2.25 10.35
CA GLU A 21 28.25 2.25 10.59
C GLU A 21 27.55 2.42 9.23
N THR A 22 27.11 1.31 8.63
CA THR A 22 26.30 1.37 7.42
C THR A 22 24.95 1.93 7.81
N THR A 23 24.78 3.25 7.68
CA THR A 23 23.48 3.88 7.82
C THR A 23 22.63 3.45 6.63
N THR A 24 21.77 2.44 6.82
CA THR A 24 20.77 2.06 5.83
C THR A 24 19.74 3.18 5.75
N TYR A 25 19.82 4.00 4.70
CA TYR A 25 18.78 4.98 4.42
C TYR A 25 17.53 4.25 3.91
N ILE A 26 16.53 4.08 4.78
CA ILE A 26 15.22 3.61 4.36
C ILE A 26 14.49 4.82 3.77
N GLY A 27 14.33 4.85 2.45
CA GLY A 27 13.54 5.88 1.79
C GLY A 27 12.07 5.77 2.21
N HIS A 28 11.57 6.76 2.94
CA HIS A 28 10.15 6.87 3.31
C HIS A 28 9.34 7.50 2.16
N TYR A 29 9.46 6.96 0.95
CA TYR A 29 8.69 7.46 -0.18
C TYR A 29 7.22 7.05 -0.03
N LEU A 30 6.34 8.03 -0.10
CA LEU A 30 4.91 7.83 -0.28
C LEU A 30 4.55 8.40 -1.64
N GLU A 31 3.81 7.62 -2.44
CA GLU A 31 3.30 8.10 -3.71
C GLU A 31 2.35 9.31 -3.47
N PRO A 32 2.53 10.43 -4.18
CA PRO A 32 1.63 11.57 -4.06
C PRO A 32 0.19 11.19 -4.41
N PHE A 33 -0.77 11.63 -3.60
CA PHE A 33 -2.18 11.45 -3.92
C PHE A 33 -2.53 12.23 -5.20
N PRO A 34 -3.03 11.56 -6.27
CA PRO A 34 -3.29 12.22 -7.55
C PRO A 34 -4.55 13.10 -7.56
N GLY A 35 -5.27 13.20 -6.44
CA GLY A 35 -6.59 13.82 -6.36
C GLY A 35 -7.72 12.81 -6.53
N PRO A 36 -8.99 13.27 -6.54
CA PRO A 36 -10.15 12.42 -6.73
C PRO A 36 -10.03 11.61 -8.02
N GLN A 37 -10.45 10.34 -7.98
CA GLN A 37 -10.36 9.42 -9.11
C GLN A 37 -11.73 8.85 -9.43
N VAL A 38 -11.94 8.51 -10.70
CA VAL A 38 -13.17 7.87 -11.17
C VAL A 38 -12.81 6.66 -12.01
N TYR A 39 -13.37 5.51 -11.65
CA TYR A 39 -13.35 4.32 -12.47
C TYR A 39 -14.79 3.89 -12.78
N LYS A 40 -15.11 3.66 -14.05
CA LYS A 40 -16.40 3.12 -14.47
C LYS A 40 -16.22 1.69 -14.93
N ASP A 41 -16.86 0.75 -14.24
CA ASP A 41 -16.87 -0.64 -14.68
C ASP A 41 -17.70 -0.76 -15.98
N PRO A 42 -17.13 -1.27 -17.08
CA PRO A 42 -17.82 -1.34 -18.37
C PRO A 42 -18.97 -2.35 -18.39
N ASN A 43 -18.98 -3.34 -17.50
CA ASN A 43 -19.97 -4.42 -17.53
C ASN A 43 -21.27 -4.03 -16.83
N SER A 44 -21.18 -3.49 -15.62
CA SER A 44 -22.32 -3.08 -14.79
C SER A 44 -22.72 -1.61 -15.02
N GLY A 45 -21.81 -0.80 -15.57
CA GLY A 45 -21.96 0.64 -15.63
C GLY A 45 -21.84 1.35 -14.28
N THR A 46 -21.45 0.64 -13.22
CA THR A 46 -21.20 1.21 -11.89
C THR A 46 -19.95 2.09 -11.94
N VAL A 47 -20.07 3.27 -11.32
CA VAL A 47 -19.00 4.24 -11.16
C VAL A 47 -18.47 4.15 -9.74
N PHE A 48 -17.16 3.97 -9.61
CA PHE A 48 -16.42 4.03 -8.37
C PHE A 48 -15.67 5.35 -8.32
N TYR A 49 -15.96 6.14 -7.30
CA TYR A 49 -15.40 7.47 -7.10
C TYR A 49 -14.55 7.46 -5.83
N VAL A 50 -13.24 7.70 -5.98
CA VAL A 50 -12.35 8.02 -4.87
C VAL A 50 -12.58 9.49 -4.51
N GLU A 51 -12.98 9.72 -3.28
CA GLU A 51 -13.37 11.05 -2.80
C GLU A 51 -12.16 12.00 -2.64
N THR A 52 -12.43 13.29 -2.41
CA THR A 52 -11.40 14.34 -2.30
C THR A 52 -10.39 14.14 -1.18
N ASP A 53 -10.74 13.38 -0.14
CA ASP A 53 -9.80 13.05 0.93
C ASP A 53 -8.84 11.91 0.56
N GLY A 54 -9.10 11.24 -0.57
CA GLY A 54 -8.32 10.11 -1.07
C GLY A 54 -8.47 8.84 -0.27
N ARG A 55 -9.39 8.75 0.68
CA ARG A 55 -9.54 7.57 1.55
C ARG A 55 -10.85 6.86 1.32
N HIS A 56 -11.90 7.61 1.03
CA HIS A 56 -13.22 7.04 0.82
C HIS A 56 -13.43 6.68 -0.65
N VAL A 57 -14.17 5.59 -0.87
CA VAL A 57 -14.67 5.18 -2.19
C VAL A 57 -16.18 5.08 -2.12
N ALA A 58 -16.85 5.72 -3.07
CA ALA A 58 -18.28 5.59 -3.28
C ALA A 58 -18.57 4.78 -4.55
N ALA A 59 -19.51 3.84 -4.47
CA ALA A 59 -20.08 3.19 -5.65
C ALA A 59 -21.42 3.84 -6.01
N ILE A 60 -21.56 4.18 -7.27
CA ILE A 60 -22.71 4.89 -7.83
C ILE A 60 -23.19 4.09 -9.04
N SER A 61 -24.45 3.68 -9.05
CA SER A 61 -25.01 2.95 -10.19
C SER A 61 -24.95 3.79 -11.48
N GLY A 62 -25.08 3.15 -12.64
CA GLY A 62 -25.13 3.85 -13.93
C GLY A 62 -26.29 4.86 -14.09
N LYS A 63 -27.24 4.88 -13.16
CA LYS A 63 -28.35 5.85 -13.08
C LYS A 63 -28.12 6.98 -12.07
N GLY A 64 -26.93 7.07 -11.46
CA GLY A 64 -26.58 8.09 -10.48
C GLY A 64 -27.02 7.80 -9.03
N LYS A 65 -27.62 6.63 -8.75
CA LYS A 65 -27.96 6.23 -7.37
C LYS A 65 -26.71 5.80 -6.61
N LEU A 66 -26.43 6.41 -5.45
CA LEU A 66 -25.43 5.94 -4.48
C LEU A 66 -25.80 4.53 -3.98
N LEU A 67 -24.87 3.60 -4.10
CA LEU A 67 -25.00 2.22 -3.64
C LEU A 67 -24.39 2.04 -2.26
N TRP A 68 -23.17 2.55 -2.07
CA TRP A 68 -22.43 2.55 -0.80
C TRP A 68 -21.29 3.57 -0.84
N SER A 69 -20.77 3.93 0.34
CA SER A 69 -19.49 4.65 0.53
C SER A 69 -18.75 4.02 1.71
N LYS A 70 -17.44 3.82 1.55
CA LYS A 70 -16.57 3.06 2.46
C LYS A 70 -15.19 3.68 2.60
N ASP A 71 -14.55 3.47 3.74
CA ASP A 71 -13.11 3.72 3.95
C ASP A 71 -12.41 2.35 3.97
N PRO A 72 -11.83 1.90 2.84
CA PRO A 72 -11.33 0.54 2.72
C PRO A 72 -10.23 0.21 3.73
N PHE A 73 -9.40 1.19 4.10
CA PHE A 73 -8.31 0.99 5.05
C PHE A 73 -8.84 0.80 6.47
N LYS A 74 -9.74 1.70 6.89
CA LYS A 74 -10.34 1.66 8.22
C LYS A 74 -11.29 0.48 8.39
N ASP A 75 -12.17 0.26 7.42
CA ASP A 75 -13.24 -0.74 7.51
C ASP A 75 -12.67 -2.17 7.50
N ALA A 76 -11.57 -2.40 6.78
CA ALA A 76 -10.87 -3.68 6.78
C ALA A 76 -9.87 -3.85 7.95
N HIS A 77 -9.73 -2.85 8.82
CA HIS A 77 -8.80 -2.87 9.95
C HIS A 77 -7.36 -3.20 9.53
N LEU A 78 -6.90 -2.62 8.41
CA LEU A 78 -5.55 -2.87 7.92
C LEU A 78 -4.50 -2.44 8.94
N PRO A 79 -3.44 -3.25 9.14
CA PRO A 79 -2.33 -2.84 10.00
C PRO A 79 -1.60 -1.65 9.38
N PHE A 80 -0.98 -0.85 10.25
CA PHE A 80 -0.11 0.23 9.84
C PHE A 80 0.99 -0.26 8.89
N TYR A 81 1.17 0.47 7.79
CA TYR A 81 2.32 0.31 6.91
C TYR A 81 2.67 1.69 6.30
N ARG A 82 3.86 2.20 6.61
CA ARG A 82 4.43 3.50 6.17
C ARG A 82 3.68 4.78 6.58
N THR A 83 2.36 4.77 6.68
CA THR A 83 1.52 5.92 7.06
C THR A 83 0.25 5.47 7.78
N GLU A 84 -0.21 6.28 8.73
CA GLU A 84 -1.45 6.07 9.50
C GLU A 84 -2.71 6.42 8.71
N LYS A 85 -2.57 7.21 7.63
CA LYS A 85 -3.67 7.69 6.81
C LYS A 85 -3.34 7.48 5.34
N PRO A 86 -3.27 6.22 4.89
CA PRO A 86 -2.99 5.94 3.49
C PRO A 86 -4.09 6.50 2.59
N GLN A 87 -3.68 6.99 1.43
CA GLN A 87 -4.57 7.51 0.39
C GLN A 87 -4.53 6.59 -0.83
N ILE A 88 -5.66 6.43 -1.49
CA ILE A 88 -5.84 5.64 -2.69
C ILE A 88 -5.19 6.37 -3.86
N VAL A 89 -4.12 5.78 -4.39
CA VAL A 89 -3.37 6.28 -5.54
C VAL A 89 -3.78 5.59 -6.84
N TYR A 90 -4.49 4.48 -6.74
CA TYR A 90 -5.02 3.77 -7.90
C TYR A 90 -6.40 3.18 -7.61
N ILE A 91 -7.29 3.27 -8.59
CA ILE A 91 -8.52 2.47 -8.68
C ILE A 91 -8.74 2.00 -10.13
N GLY A 92 -9.10 0.74 -10.33
CA GLY A 92 -9.28 0.20 -11.67
C GLY A 92 -9.79 -1.24 -11.74
N PRO A 93 -9.73 -1.88 -12.92
CA PRO A 93 -10.19 -3.25 -13.09
C PRO A 93 -9.35 -4.20 -12.22
N ALA A 94 -10.00 -5.19 -11.60
CA ALA A 94 -9.28 -6.28 -10.96
C ALA A 94 -8.51 -7.10 -12.01
N PRO A 95 -7.23 -7.47 -11.76
CA PRO A 95 -6.48 -8.33 -12.67
C PRO A 95 -7.18 -9.68 -12.86
N LYS A 96 -7.05 -10.26 -14.06
CA LYS A 96 -7.62 -11.58 -14.36
C LYS A 96 -6.98 -12.64 -13.47
N GLY A 97 -7.81 -13.45 -12.82
CA GLY A 97 -7.35 -14.53 -11.93
C GLY A 97 -6.92 -14.07 -10.53
N VAL A 98 -7.02 -12.77 -10.22
CA VAL A 98 -6.78 -12.22 -8.88
C VAL A 98 -8.14 -11.90 -8.26
N HIS A 99 -8.66 -12.85 -7.48
CA HIS A 99 -9.94 -12.78 -6.77
C HIS A 99 -10.07 -13.92 -5.75
N PRO A 100 -11.01 -13.86 -4.80
CA PRO A 100 -11.36 -14.98 -3.93
C PRO A 100 -11.63 -16.29 -4.68
N PRO A 101 -11.34 -17.44 -4.05
CA PRO A 101 -11.76 -18.74 -4.56
C PRO A 101 -13.27 -18.81 -4.78
N GLY A 102 -13.70 -19.30 -5.95
CA GLY A 102 -15.12 -19.43 -6.29
C GLY A 102 -15.79 -18.14 -6.79
N GLU A 103 -15.02 -17.07 -6.99
CA GLU A 103 -15.51 -15.81 -7.54
C GLU A 103 -14.88 -15.46 -8.88
N GLU A 104 -15.34 -14.38 -9.49
CA GLU A 104 -14.84 -13.87 -10.78
C GLU A 104 -14.24 -12.47 -10.57
N SER A 105 -13.15 -12.14 -11.27
CA SER A 105 -12.53 -10.81 -11.20
C SER A 105 -13.52 -9.66 -11.48
N ASN A 106 -14.53 -9.89 -12.33
CA ASN A 106 -15.52 -8.87 -12.69
C ASN A 106 -16.45 -8.43 -11.54
N LYS A 107 -16.35 -9.08 -10.37
CA LYS A 107 -17.06 -8.68 -9.15
C LYS A 107 -16.28 -7.69 -8.29
N PHE A 108 -15.06 -7.36 -8.70
CA PHE A 108 -14.12 -6.57 -7.91
C PHE A 108 -13.51 -5.43 -8.72
N VAL A 109 -13.12 -4.38 -8.00
CA VAL A 109 -12.19 -3.36 -8.50
C VAL A 109 -10.92 -3.41 -7.66
N SER A 110 -9.78 -3.20 -8.30
CA SER A 110 -8.51 -3.13 -7.59
C SER A 110 -8.27 -1.70 -7.09
N ILE A 111 -7.73 -1.57 -5.87
CA ILE A 111 -7.22 -0.31 -5.36
C ILE A 111 -5.80 -0.49 -4.82
N ALA A 112 -4.99 0.57 -4.91
CA ALA A 112 -3.69 0.64 -4.25
C ALA A 112 -3.58 1.92 -3.42
N PHE A 113 -2.93 1.80 -2.28
CA PHE A 113 -2.65 2.89 -1.36
C PHE A 113 -1.24 3.45 -1.57
N ASN A 114 -1.02 4.73 -1.25
CA ASN A 114 0.31 5.33 -1.22
C ASN A 114 1.23 4.74 -0.14
N SER A 115 0.70 3.95 0.79
CA SER A 115 1.49 3.10 1.68
C SER A 115 2.16 1.93 0.95
N SER A 116 1.81 1.66 -0.31
CA SER A 116 2.14 0.44 -1.07
C SER A 116 1.38 -0.81 -0.65
N GLN A 117 0.38 -0.69 0.23
CA GLN A 117 -0.62 -1.75 0.40
C GLN A 117 -1.62 -1.75 -0.77
N SER A 118 -2.14 -2.91 -1.13
CA SER A 118 -3.13 -3.05 -2.20
C SER A 118 -4.17 -4.12 -1.90
N GLY A 119 -5.28 -4.06 -2.62
CA GLY A 119 -6.33 -5.06 -2.50
C GLY A 119 -7.50 -4.91 -3.45
N LEU A 120 -8.53 -5.70 -3.21
CA LEU A 120 -9.74 -5.73 -4.02
C LEU A 120 -10.92 -5.16 -3.22
N LEU A 121 -11.69 -4.27 -3.85
CA LEU A 121 -13.01 -3.87 -3.37
C LEU A 121 -14.08 -4.68 -4.07
N ARG A 122 -14.94 -5.33 -3.29
CA ARG A 122 -16.13 -6.01 -3.79
C ARG A 122 -17.15 -4.97 -4.27
N MET A 123 -17.55 -5.05 -5.53
CA MET A 123 -18.42 -4.04 -6.15
C MET A 123 -19.81 -3.95 -5.50
N SER A 124 -20.32 -5.05 -4.94
CA SER A 124 -21.68 -5.10 -4.39
C SER A 124 -21.86 -4.37 -3.06
N ASN A 125 -20.82 -4.30 -2.23
CA ASN A 125 -20.93 -3.78 -0.85
C ASN A 125 -19.73 -2.95 -0.39
N GLY A 126 -18.66 -2.89 -1.17
CA GLY A 126 -17.43 -2.15 -0.85
C GLY A 126 -16.56 -2.85 0.19
N ASP A 127 -16.77 -4.13 0.47
CA ASP A 127 -15.86 -4.89 1.34
C ASP A 127 -14.48 -4.98 0.68
N PHE A 128 -13.45 -4.69 1.46
CA PHE A 128 -12.07 -4.71 1.00
C PHE A 128 -11.37 -6.01 1.40
N GLU A 129 -10.67 -6.60 0.44
CA GLU A 129 -9.84 -7.78 0.60
C GLU A 129 -8.38 -7.42 0.35
N PHE A 130 -7.54 -7.63 1.37
CA PHE A 130 -6.13 -7.33 1.32
C PHE A 130 -5.37 -8.33 0.44
N LEU A 131 -4.59 -7.84 -0.52
CA LEU A 131 -3.76 -8.68 -1.39
C LEU A 131 -2.27 -8.67 -1.02
N GLY A 132 -1.80 -7.66 -0.31
CA GLY A 132 -0.41 -7.54 0.09
C GLY A 132 0.13 -6.13 0.01
N GLN A 133 1.45 -6.03 0.07
CA GLN A 133 2.19 -4.77 0.04
C GLN A 133 3.56 -4.95 -0.62
N ASP A 134 4.03 -3.91 -1.30
CA ASP A 134 5.38 -3.81 -1.88
C ASP A 134 6.36 -3.07 -0.96
#